data_AF-A0A963PUP6-F1
#
_entry.id   AF-A0A963PUP6-F1
#
_cell.length_a   1.000
_cell.length_b   1.000
_cell.length_c   1.000
_cell.angle_alpha   90.00
_cell.angle_beta   90.00
_cell.angle_gamma   90.00
#
_symmetry.space_group_name_H-M   'P 1'
#
loop_
_entity.id
_entity.type
_entity.pdbx_description
1 polymer ?
#
loop_
_entity_poly.entity_id
_entity_poly.type
_entity_poly.pdbx_seq_one_letter_code
_entity_poly.pdbx_strand_id
1 'polypeptide(L)'
;SRRDRVRQEVKVAEGELLRVYDHFKPGVAEAAALLPAGPAQALLRWDRRRQARGKEPFSLALKVGTHQVLGFLSLRTLASLRWLRRRGSRFALEQNLIERWLAAVEHGARTDWTLGHEIALCGRLIKGYGSTNERGKDNLLHVVDHLATSPTLETDRRRAEAIRAARTAALADEAGTALDQALQQHGAPARPVKAVPIRFMRRPARSAVQTP
;
A
#
# COMPACT_ATOMS: atom_id res chain seq x y z
N SER A 1 -9.13 -32.50 -5.63
CA SER A 1 -9.64 -31.12 -5.43
C SER A 1 -8.81 -30.41 -4.35
N ARG A 2 -8.77 -29.06 -4.30
CA ARG A 2 -8.06 -28.29 -3.23
C ARG A 2 -8.52 -28.71 -1.82
N ARG A 3 -9.77 -29.15 -1.69
CA ARG A 3 -10.37 -29.63 -0.43
C ARG A 3 -9.77 -30.97 0.04
N ASP A 4 -9.41 -31.86 -0.88
CA ASP A 4 -8.84 -33.18 -0.54
C ASP A 4 -7.39 -33.03 -0.05
N ARG A 5 -6.65 -32.10 -0.65
CA ARG A 5 -5.27 -31.77 -0.24
C ARG A 5 -5.21 -31.15 1.15
N VAL A 6 -6.14 -30.23 1.46
CA VAL A 6 -6.27 -29.65 2.80
C VAL A 6 -6.73 -30.69 3.83
N ARG A 7 -7.58 -31.65 3.45
CA ARG A 7 -7.95 -32.76 4.34
C ARG A 7 -6.77 -33.68 4.66
N GLN A 8 -5.93 -34.00 3.68
CA GLN A 8 -4.71 -34.80 3.88
C GLN A 8 -3.67 -34.08 4.74
N GLU A 9 -3.45 -32.77 4.54
CA GLU A 9 -2.48 -31.99 5.33
C GLU A 9 -2.86 -31.85 6.81
N VAL A 10 -4.16 -31.81 7.12
CA VAL A 10 -4.68 -31.62 8.49
C VAL A 10 -4.93 -32.96 9.22
N LYS A 11 -4.63 -34.11 8.58
CA LYS A 11 -4.83 -35.47 9.13
C LYS A 11 -6.21 -35.69 9.78
N VAL A 12 -7.26 -35.22 9.12
CA VAL A 12 -8.64 -35.37 9.61
C VAL A 12 -9.07 -36.84 9.44
N ALA A 13 -9.55 -37.48 10.51
CA ALA A 13 -10.03 -38.86 10.48
C ALA A 13 -11.31 -39.01 9.63
N GLU A 14 -11.58 -40.21 9.09
CA GLU A 14 -12.84 -40.47 8.38
C GLU A 14 -14.04 -40.21 9.31
N GLY A 15 -14.83 -39.19 8.99
CA GLY A 15 -16.02 -38.79 9.76
C GLY A 15 -15.94 -37.40 10.43
N GLU A 16 -14.76 -36.76 10.51
CA GLU A 16 -14.65 -35.44 11.13
C GLU A 16 -14.99 -34.27 10.20
N LEU A 17 -15.80 -33.33 10.70
CA LEU A 17 -16.22 -32.12 9.99
C LEU A 17 -15.18 -31.01 10.08
N LEU A 18 -14.35 -30.86 9.05
CA LEU A 18 -13.40 -29.74 8.93
C LEU A 18 -14.13 -28.42 8.61
N ARG A 19 -14.13 -27.47 9.55
CA ARG A 19 -14.66 -26.11 9.36
C ARG A 19 -13.53 -25.12 9.08
N VAL A 20 -13.42 -24.66 7.84
CA VAL A 20 -12.48 -23.60 7.45
C VAL A 20 -13.16 -22.23 7.54
N TYR A 21 -12.53 -21.30 8.23
CA TYR A 21 -12.96 -19.90 8.36
C TYR A 21 -11.88 -18.96 7.85
N ASP A 22 -12.21 -18.20 6.81
CA ASP A 22 -11.35 -17.15 6.30
C ASP A 22 -11.62 -15.85 7.05
N HIS A 23 -10.56 -15.27 7.62
CA HIS A 23 -10.63 -14.06 8.44
C HIS A 23 -10.23 -12.85 7.59
N PHE A 24 -11.17 -11.92 7.40
CA PHE A 24 -10.94 -10.67 6.70
C PHE A 24 -11.18 -9.49 7.65
N LYS A 25 -10.36 -8.44 7.53
CA LYS A 25 -10.58 -7.14 8.19
C LYS A 25 -10.44 -6.00 7.19
N PRO A 26 -11.29 -5.91 6.15
CA PRO A 26 -11.26 -4.78 5.23
C PRO A 26 -11.54 -3.49 6.00
N GLY A 27 -10.62 -2.54 5.88
CA GLY A 27 -10.83 -1.17 6.27
C GLY A 27 -11.60 -0.40 5.20
N VAL A 28 -11.86 0.87 5.50
CA VAL A 28 -12.44 1.80 4.54
C VAL A 28 -11.56 2.00 3.31
N ALA A 29 -10.24 1.96 3.45
CA ALA A 29 -9.32 2.10 2.31
C ALA A 29 -9.48 0.95 1.31
N GLU A 30 -9.59 -0.29 1.81
CA GLU A 30 -9.78 -1.49 0.99
C GLU A 30 -11.16 -1.50 0.30
N ALA A 31 -12.21 -1.07 1.01
CA ALA A 31 -13.54 -0.93 0.43
C ALA A 31 -13.58 0.17 -0.63
N ALA A 32 -13.02 1.35 -0.34
CA ALA A 32 -12.96 2.47 -1.26
C ALA A 32 -12.13 2.14 -2.53
N ALA A 33 -11.11 1.30 -2.41
CA ALA A 33 -10.28 0.88 -3.54
C ALA A 33 -11.07 0.14 -4.63
N LEU A 34 -12.15 -0.57 -4.26
CA LEU A 34 -13.01 -1.30 -5.19
C LEU A 34 -14.13 -0.44 -5.79
N LEU A 35 -14.42 0.71 -5.18
CA LEU A 35 -15.48 1.62 -5.62
C LEU A 35 -14.97 2.59 -6.71
N PRO A 36 -15.86 3.08 -7.59
CA PRO A 36 -15.55 4.19 -8.50
C PRO A 36 -15.11 5.46 -7.75
N ALA A 37 -14.42 6.37 -8.44
CA ALA A 37 -13.77 7.54 -7.82
C ALA A 37 -14.69 8.38 -6.90
N GLY A 38 -15.90 8.72 -7.35
CA GLY A 38 -16.86 9.52 -6.57
C GLY A 38 -17.25 8.90 -5.22
N PRO A 39 -17.86 7.70 -5.19
CA PRO A 39 -18.23 7.04 -3.94
C PRO A 39 -17.02 6.66 -3.09
N ALA A 40 -15.89 6.28 -3.70
CA ALA A 40 -14.64 6.02 -2.98
C ALA A 40 -14.18 7.23 -2.17
N GLN A 41 -14.16 8.42 -2.80
CA GLN A 41 -13.79 9.65 -2.10
C GLN A 41 -14.79 10.02 -1.01
N ALA A 42 -16.09 9.82 -1.21
CA ALA A 42 -17.10 10.07 -0.19
C ALA A 42 -16.87 9.20 1.05
N LEU A 43 -16.60 7.90 0.85
CA LEU A 43 -16.32 6.95 1.92
C LEU A 43 -15.02 7.32 2.68
N LEU A 44 -13.95 7.65 1.94
CA LEU A 44 -12.69 8.09 2.55
C LEU A 44 -12.84 9.40 3.34
N ARG A 45 -13.63 10.36 2.84
CA ARG A 45 -13.91 11.63 3.54
C ARG A 45 -14.71 11.37 4.82
N TRP A 46 -15.71 10.50 4.76
CA TRP A 46 -16.49 10.12 5.93
C TRP A 46 -15.60 9.49 7.02
N ASP A 47 -14.72 8.55 6.66
CA ASP A 47 -13.85 7.91 7.64
C ASP A 47 -12.79 8.87 8.19
N ARG A 48 -12.19 9.74 7.34
CA ARG A 48 -11.31 10.82 7.81
C ARG A 48 -11.99 11.74 8.81
N ARG A 49 -13.25 12.13 8.58
CA ARG A 49 -14.03 12.94 9.53
C ARG A 49 -14.29 12.20 10.83
N ARG A 50 -14.49 10.88 10.82
CA ARG A 50 -14.61 10.06 12.04
C ARG A 50 -13.30 10.01 12.81
N GLN A 51 -12.19 9.78 12.11
CA GLN A 51 -10.85 9.73 12.71
C GLN A 51 -10.44 11.08 13.31
N ALA A 52 -10.74 12.20 12.64
CA ALA A 52 -10.51 13.55 13.17
C ALA A 52 -11.30 13.83 14.46
N ARG A 53 -12.42 13.12 14.68
CA ARG A 53 -13.21 13.15 15.92
C ARG A 53 -12.74 12.14 16.98
N GLY A 54 -11.56 11.55 16.80
CA GLY A 54 -10.96 10.58 17.72
C GLY A 54 -11.50 9.14 17.61
N LYS A 55 -12.33 8.82 16.61
CA LYS A 55 -12.84 7.45 16.40
C LYS A 55 -11.80 6.59 15.68
N GLU A 56 -11.85 5.28 15.93
CA GLU A 56 -10.98 4.34 15.22
C GLU A 56 -11.32 4.25 13.71
N PRO A 57 -10.30 4.01 12.85
CA PRO A 57 -10.49 3.71 11.44
C PRO A 57 -11.49 2.58 11.31
N PHE A 58 -12.55 2.81 10.53
CA PHE A 58 -13.55 1.79 10.37
C PHE A 58 -12.93 0.58 9.66
N SER A 59 -13.06 -0.58 10.31
CA SER A 59 -12.74 -1.87 9.72
C SER A 59 -13.84 -2.86 10.06
N LEU A 60 -14.20 -3.68 9.07
CA LEU A 60 -15.25 -4.68 9.21
C LEU A 60 -14.57 -6.03 9.47
N ALA A 61 -14.66 -6.56 10.68
CA ALA A 61 -14.19 -7.92 10.97
C ALA A 61 -15.17 -8.94 10.37
N LEU A 62 -14.77 -9.56 9.27
CA LEU A 62 -15.53 -10.57 8.55
C LEU A 62 -14.93 -11.95 8.83
N LYS A 63 -15.75 -12.86 9.35
CA LYS A 63 -15.44 -14.29 9.43
C LYS A 63 -16.29 -15.01 8.39
N VAL A 64 -15.67 -15.46 7.30
CA VAL A 64 -16.40 -16.15 6.23
C VAL A 64 -16.18 -17.66 6.35
N GLY A 65 -17.25 -18.39 6.65
CA GLY A 65 -17.22 -19.85 6.68
C GLY A 65 -17.23 -20.42 5.26
N THR A 66 -16.05 -20.73 4.71
CA THR A 66 -15.90 -21.26 3.33
C THR A 66 -16.47 -22.68 3.18
N HIS A 67 -16.81 -23.32 4.30
CA HIS A 67 -17.56 -24.58 4.37
C HIS A 67 -19.08 -24.40 4.18
N GLN A 68 -19.60 -23.16 4.21
CA GLN A 68 -21.02 -22.85 4.03
C GLN A 68 -21.31 -22.38 2.61
N VAL A 69 -22.49 -22.72 2.07
CA VAL A 69 -22.92 -22.32 0.71
C VAL A 69 -22.94 -20.80 0.56
N LEU A 70 -23.43 -20.07 1.57
CA LEU A 70 -23.44 -18.60 1.60
C LEU A 70 -22.02 -18.00 1.62
N GLY A 71 -21.10 -18.59 2.37
CA GLY A 71 -19.70 -18.18 2.40
C GLY A 71 -19.01 -18.40 1.05
N PHE A 72 -19.22 -19.57 0.44
CA PHE A 72 -18.73 -19.86 -0.89
C PHE A 72 -19.32 -18.93 -1.96
N LEU A 73 -20.63 -18.69 -1.93
CA LEU A 73 -21.31 -17.82 -2.89
C LEU A 73 -20.84 -16.36 -2.76
N SER A 74 -20.67 -15.85 -1.54
CA SER A 74 -20.15 -14.49 -1.33
C SER A 74 -18.72 -14.32 -1.86
N LEU A 75 -17.83 -15.29 -1.62
CA LEU A 75 -16.48 -15.28 -2.20
C LEU A 75 -16.50 -15.43 -3.73
N ARG A 76 -17.41 -16.24 -4.28
CA ARG A 76 -17.59 -16.41 -5.73
C ARG A 76 -18.10 -15.12 -6.39
N THR A 77 -19.03 -14.42 -5.75
CA THR A 77 -19.51 -13.10 -6.18
C THR A 77 -18.39 -12.06 -6.09
N LEU A 78 -17.63 -12.01 -5.00
CA LEU A 78 -16.46 -11.12 -4.93
C LEU A 78 -15.43 -11.42 -6.03
N ALA A 79 -15.22 -12.69 -6.37
CA ALA A 79 -14.36 -13.10 -7.46
C ALA A 79 -14.91 -12.72 -8.85
N SER A 80 -16.24 -12.73 -9.05
CA SER A 80 -16.86 -12.33 -10.32
C SER A 80 -16.84 -10.81 -10.54
N LEU A 81 -16.75 -10.02 -9.47
CA LEU A 81 -16.55 -8.57 -9.52
C LEU A 81 -15.13 -8.14 -9.94
N ARG A 82 -14.34 -9.04 -10.54
CA ARG A 82 -12.99 -8.76 -11.06
C ARG A 82 -12.96 -7.58 -12.05
N TRP A 83 -14.03 -7.35 -12.80
CA TRP A 83 -14.13 -6.24 -13.74
C TRP A 83 -14.12 -4.87 -13.03
N LEU A 84 -14.60 -4.78 -11.79
CA LEU A 84 -14.53 -3.54 -11.00
C LEU A 84 -13.09 -3.15 -10.70
N ARG A 85 -12.12 -4.08 -10.74
CA ARG A 85 -10.71 -3.74 -10.51
C ARG A 85 -10.21 -2.65 -11.45
N ARG A 86 -10.63 -2.64 -12.72
CA ARG A 86 -10.24 -1.61 -13.70
C ARG A 86 -11.01 -0.30 -13.57
N ARG A 87 -12.15 -0.31 -12.87
CA ARG A 87 -13.01 0.87 -12.63
C ARG A 87 -12.87 1.42 -11.21
N GLY A 88 -12.06 0.78 -10.38
CA GLY A 88 -11.82 1.17 -9.01
C GLY A 88 -10.94 2.42 -8.92
N SER A 89 -11.21 3.24 -7.91
CA SER A 89 -10.44 4.45 -7.62
C SER A 89 -8.94 4.17 -7.44
N ARG A 90 -8.60 3.03 -6.83
CA ARG A 90 -7.22 2.59 -6.65
C ARG A 90 -6.51 2.32 -7.97
N PHE A 91 -7.18 1.68 -8.92
CA PHE A 91 -6.60 1.43 -10.23
C PHE A 91 -6.33 2.74 -10.95
N ALA A 92 -7.29 3.66 -10.98
CA ALA A 92 -7.10 4.97 -11.59
C ALA A 92 -5.91 5.74 -10.97
N LEU A 93 -5.80 5.72 -9.63
CA LEU A 93 -4.65 6.32 -8.93
C LEU A 93 -3.33 5.64 -9.31
N GLU A 94 -3.27 4.31 -9.26
CA GLU A 94 -2.05 3.56 -9.60
C GLU A 94 -1.65 3.76 -11.07
N GLN A 95 -2.61 3.82 -12.01
CA GLN A 95 -2.32 4.13 -13.41
C GLN A 95 -1.75 5.54 -13.58
N ASN A 96 -2.35 6.56 -12.93
CA ASN A 96 -1.82 7.92 -12.98
C ASN A 96 -0.38 8.02 -12.44
N LEU A 97 -0.07 7.30 -11.35
CA LEU A 97 1.27 7.24 -10.80
C LEU A 97 2.26 6.55 -11.75
N ILE A 98 1.85 5.47 -12.40
CA ILE A 98 2.64 4.77 -13.42
C ILE A 98 2.91 5.69 -14.61
N GLU A 99 1.89 6.38 -15.11
CA GLU A 99 2.00 7.32 -16.22
C GLU A 99 2.94 8.49 -15.88
N ARG A 100 2.81 9.10 -14.70
CA ARG A 100 3.75 10.15 -14.23
C ARG A 100 5.19 9.65 -14.18
N TRP A 101 5.41 8.45 -13.64
CA TRP A 101 6.74 7.87 -13.56
C TRP A 101 7.32 7.55 -14.95
N LEU A 102 6.52 6.95 -15.84
CA LEU A 102 6.94 6.66 -17.22
C LEU A 102 7.27 7.94 -17.99
N ALA A 103 6.47 8.99 -17.83
CA ALA A 103 6.75 10.29 -18.44
C ALA A 103 8.08 10.88 -17.94
N ALA A 104 8.39 10.74 -16.65
CA ALA A 104 9.68 11.18 -16.10
C ALA A 104 10.86 10.34 -16.63
N VAL A 105 10.69 9.03 -16.75
CA VAL A 105 11.70 8.14 -17.35
C VAL A 105 11.97 8.52 -18.80
N GLU A 106 10.91 8.69 -19.59
CA GLU A 106 11.02 9.06 -21.01
C GLU A 106 11.66 10.43 -21.18
N HIS A 107 11.23 11.42 -20.39
CA HIS A 107 11.81 12.76 -20.44
C HIS A 107 13.30 12.74 -20.09
N GLY A 108 13.67 12.08 -18.99
CA GLY A 108 15.06 11.94 -18.59
C GLY A 108 15.90 11.23 -19.65
N ALA A 109 15.40 10.11 -20.20
CA ALA A 109 16.11 9.34 -21.22
C ALA A 109 16.34 10.10 -22.55
N ARG A 110 15.46 11.07 -22.87
CA ARG A 110 15.60 11.92 -24.06
C ARG A 110 16.72 12.95 -23.91
N THR A 111 16.99 13.43 -22.70
CA THR A 111 18.05 14.41 -22.45
C THR A 111 19.37 13.73 -22.12
N ASP A 112 19.33 12.70 -21.26
CA ASP A 112 20.47 11.87 -20.90
C ASP A 112 20.02 10.45 -20.52
N TRP A 113 20.57 9.44 -21.21
CA TRP A 113 20.23 8.05 -20.97
C TRP A 113 20.43 7.62 -19.50
N THR A 114 21.48 8.10 -18.83
CA THR A 114 21.77 7.74 -17.44
C THR A 114 20.70 8.28 -16.49
N LEU A 115 20.19 9.49 -16.75
CA LEU A 115 19.10 10.07 -15.96
C LEU A 115 17.82 9.23 -16.07
N GLY A 116 17.38 8.92 -17.29
CA GLY A 116 16.22 8.06 -17.52
C GLY A 116 16.40 6.67 -16.90
N HIS A 117 17.59 6.09 -17.00
CA HIS A 117 17.93 4.80 -16.39
C HIS A 117 17.80 4.83 -14.86
N GLU A 118 18.36 5.85 -14.21
CA GLU A 118 18.32 5.96 -12.74
C GLU A 118 16.89 6.20 -12.23
N ILE A 119 16.06 6.97 -12.95
CA ILE A 119 14.62 7.14 -12.66
C ILE A 119 13.87 5.80 -12.82
N ALA A 120 14.18 5.02 -13.86
CA ALA A 120 13.55 3.72 -14.07
C ALA A 120 13.89 2.73 -12.94
N LEU A 121 15.12 2.76 -12.44
CA LEU A 121 15.53 1.92 -11.31
C LEU A 121 14.80 2.27 -10.01
N CYS A 122 14.28 3.49 -9.84
CA CYS A 122 13.48 3.87 -8.67
C CYS A 122 12.18 3.07 -8.55
N GLY A 123 11.69 2.42 -9.61
CA GLY A 123 10.57 1.46 -9.53
C GLY A 123 10.83 0.32 -8.53
N ARG A 124 12.09 0.02 -8.21
CA ARG A 124 12.48 -0.97 -7.18
C ARG A 124 12.04 -0.58 -5.77
N LEU A 125 11.76 0.69 -5.50
CA LEU A 125 11.26 1.19 -4.21
C LEU A 125 9.83 0.70 -3.91
N ILE A 126 9.07 0.32 -4.94
CA ILE A 126 7.69 -0.11 -4.78
C ILE A 126 7.65 -1.57 -4.35
N LYS A 127 7.31 -1.83 -3.08
CA LYS A 127 7.26 -3.17 -2.48
C LYS A 127 5.92 -3.47 -1.82
N GLY A 128 5.52 -4.73 -1.88
CA GLY A 128 4.41 -5.29 -1.11
C GLY A 128 3.09 -4.53 -1.27
N TYR A 129 2.33 -4.45 -0.18
CA TYR A 129 1.04 -3.79 -0.07
C TYR A 129 0.94 -3.03 1.27
N GLY A 130 -0.06 -2.15 1.40
CA GLY A 130 -0.28 -1.40 2.64
C GLY A 130 0.73 -0.27 2.84
N SER A 131 1.08 0.02 4.10
CA SER A 131 1.90 1.18 4.48
C SER A 131 3.29 1.20 3.84
N THR A 132 3.92 0.04 3.64
CA THR A 132 5.22 -0.06 2.96
C THR A 132 5.11 0.32 1.47
N ASN A 133 4.02 -0.07 0.81
CA ASN A 133 3.78 0.30 -0.57
C ASN A 133 3.52 1.81 -0.73
N GLU A 134 2.71 2.39 0.15
CA GLU A 134 2.42 3.82 0.15
C GLU A 134 3.69 4.65 0.42
N ARG A 135 4.53 4.23 1.38
CA ARG A 135 5.85 4.85 1.60
C ARG A 135 6.74 4.80 0.36
N GLY A 136 6.79 3.64 -0.32
CA GLY A 136 7.57 3.48 -1.54
C GLY A 136 7.12 4.42 -2.66
N LYS A 137 5.80 4.58 -2.84
CA LYS A 137 5.21 5.53 -3.81
C LYS A 137 5.58 6.97 -3.49
N ASP A 138 5.44 7.37 -2.22
CA ASP A 138 5.78 8.73 -1.78
C ASP A 138 7.26 9.04 -2.01
N ASN A 139 8.15 8.09 -1.70
CA ASN A 139 9.59 8.24 -1.93
C ASN A 139 9.92 8.41 -3.42
N LEU A 140 9.33 7.55 -4.26
CA LEU A 140 9.52 7.62 -5.70
C LEU A 140 9.08 8.98 -6.26
N LEU A 141 7.87 9.42 -5.90
CA LEU A 141 7.34 10.72 -6.36
C LEU A 141 8.20 11.87 -5.86
N HIS A 142 8.64 11.84 -4.61
CA HIS A 142 9.49 12.89 -4.07
C HIS A 142 10.84 12.99 -4.81
N VAL A 143 11.44 11.85 -5.17
CA VAL A 143 12.67 11.82 -5.98
C VAL A 143 12.41 12.39 -7.38
N VAL A 144 11.31 12.00 -8.02
CA VAL A 144 10.95 12.51 -9.36
C VAL A 144 10.65 14.01 -9.32
N ASP A 145 9.80 14.46 -8.41
CA ASP A 145 9.31 15.84 -8.35
C ASP A 145 10.41 16.83 -7.92
N HIS A 146 11.44 16.38 -7.18
CA HIS A 146 12.48 17.27 -6.64
C HIS A 146 13.88 17.08 -7.22
N LEU A 147 14.28 15.87 -7.62
CA LEU A 147 15.64 15.64 -8.14
C LEU A 147 15.69 15.59 -9.67
N ALA A 148 14.71 14.93 -10.32
CA ALA A 148 14.72 14.77 -11.77
C ALA A 148 14.62 16.11 -12.53
N THR A 149 13.99 17.12 -11.92
CA THR A 149 13.84 18.47 -12.50
C THR A 149 14.40 19.58 -11.61
N SER A 150 15.20 19.25 -10.59
CA SER A 150 15.87 20.23 -9.70
C SER A 150 16.62 21.36 -10.44
N PRO A 151 16.31 22.64 -10.24
CA PRO A 151 17.11 23.72 -10.85
C PRO A 151 18.53 23.82 -10.26
N THR A 152 18.78 23.25 -9.06
CA THR A 152 20.10 23.32 -8.39
C THR A 152 21.11 22.32 -8.95
N LEU A 153 20.64 21.27 -9.64
CA LEU A 153 21.48 20.28 -10.28
C LEU A 153 21.65 20.66 -11.75
N GLU A 154 22.73 21.38 -12.05
CA GLU A 154 22.99 22.01 -13.35
C GLU A 154 23.05 21.02 -14.53
N THR A 155 23.42 19.77 -14.28
CA THR A 155 23.59 18.76 -15.34
C THR A 155 22.76 17.51 -15.07
N ASP A 156 22.28 16.88 -16.14
CA ASP A 156 21.49 15.65 -16.04
C ASP A 156 22.27 14.50 -15.42
N ARG A 157 23.59 14.48 -15.61
CA ARG A 157 24.46 13.52 -14.95
C ARG A 157 24.50 13.70 -13.43
N ARG A 158 24.55 14.94 -12.93
CA ARG A 158 24.43 15.22 -11.47
C ARG A 158 23.05 14.85 -10.93
N ARG A 159 21.98 15.04 -11.72
CA ARG A 159 20.64 14.56 -11.37
C ARG A 159 20.60 13.04 -11.25
N ALA A 160 21.19 12.33 -12.21
CA ALA A 160 21.28 10.88 -12.21
C ALA A 160 22.02 10.37 -10.96
N GLU A 161 23.16 10.98 -10.61
CA GLU A 161 23.93 10.68 -9.41
C GLU A 161 23.12 10.91 -8.12
N ALA A 162 22.42 12.05 -8.03
CA ALA A 162 21.54 12.35 -6.89
C ALA A 162 20.41 11.33 -6.73
N ILE A 163 19.76 10.95 -7.84
CA ILE A 163 18.70 9.95 -7.87
C ILE A 163 19.24 8.57 -7.47
N ARG A 164 20.44 8.20 -7.95
CA ARG A 164 21.12 6.97 -7.57
C ARG A 164 21.40 6.93 -6.07
N ALA A 165 21.93 8.01 -5.51
CA ALA A 165 22.22 8.12 -4.08
C ALA A 165 20.93 7.99 -3.25
N ALA A 166 19.89 8.75 -3.59
CA ALA A 166 18.59 8.70 -2.93
C ALA A 166 17.96 7.29 -2.99
N ARG A 167 17.97 6.65 -4.17
CA ARG A 167 17.44 5.28 -4.31
C ARG A 167 18.22 4.29 -3.47
N THR A 168 19.55 4.36 -3.48
CA THR A 168 20.40 3.42 -2.73
C THR A 168 20.18 3.57 -1.23
N ALA A 169 20.10 4.81 -0.74
CA ALA A 169 19.76 5.11 0.65
C ALA A 169 18.36 4.59 1.04
N ALA A 170 17.36 4.79 0.17
CA ALA A 170 16.00 4.33 0.41
C ALA A 170 15.86 2.80 0.42
N LEU A 171 16.70 2.08 -0.33
CA LEU A 171 16.70 0.61 -0.35
C LEU A 171 17.48 0.02 0.84
N ALA A 172 18.46 0.75 1.38
CA ALA A 172 19.26 0.32 2.51
C ALA A 172 18.59 0.57 3.88
N ASP A 173 17.67 1.53 3.96
CA ASP A 173 17.08 1.98 5.21
C ASP A 173 15.54 1.89 5.23
N GLU A 174 15.01 1.00 6.08
CA GLU A 174 13.57 0.89 6.30
C GLU A 174 12.96 2.05 7.10
N ALA A 175 13.77 2.73 7.92
CA ALA A 175 13.35 3.88 8.73
C ALA A 175 13.22 5.15 7.87
N GLY A 176 14.02 5.26 6.81
CA GLY A 176 13.96 6.31 5.81
C GLY A 176 14.81 7.55 6.13
N THR A 177 15.54 7.56 7.24
CA THR A 177 16.45 8.64 7.64
C THR A 177 17.59 8.83 6.63
N ALA A 178 18.15 7.74 6.11
CA ALA A 178 19.22 7.81 5.12
C ALA A 178 18.74 8.46 3.81
N LEU A 179 17.49 8.19 3.41
CA LEU A 179 16.88 8.84 2.25
C LEU A 179 16.70 10.34 2.49
N ASP A 180 16.24 10.76 3.68
CA ASP A 180 16.08 12.19 3.99
C ASP A 180 17.40 12.94 3.92
N GLN A 181 18.48 12.35 4.47
CA GLN A 181 19.81 12.93 4.40
C GLN A 181 20.29 13.07 2.95
N ALA A 182 20.13 12.01 2.13
CA ALA A 182 20.52 12.05 0.72
C ALA A 182 19.73 13.11 -0.06
N LEU A 183 18.42 13.22 0.18
CA LEU A 183 17.57 14.25 -0.44
C LEU A 183 18.05 15.66 -0.10
N GLN A 184 18.30 15.94 1.19
CA GLN A 184 18.76 17.24 1.65
C GLN A 184 20.16 17.60 1.11
N GLN A 185 21.07 16.63 1.06
CA GLN A 185 22.41 16.81 0.47
C GLN A 185 22.36 17.25 -0.99
N HIS A 186 21.35 16.79 -1.74
CA HIS A 186 21.14 17.16 -3.14
C HIS A 186 20.14 18.31 -3.33
N GLY A 187 19.79 19.02 -2.25
CA GLY A 187 18.97 20.24 -2.29
C GLY A 187 17.47 20.01 -2.43
N ALA A 188 16.99 18.77 -2.27
CA ALA A 188 15.56 18.50 -2.19
C ALA A 188 15.01 18.91 -0.81
N PRO A 189 13.74 19.36 -0.74
CA PRO A 189 13.11 19.71 0.53
C PRO A 189 13.02 18.48 1.45
N ALA A 190 12.97 18.73 2.76
CA ALA A 190 12.71 17.67 3.72
C ALA A 190 11.31 17.08 3.49
N ARG A 191 11.19 15.74 3.51
CA ARG A 191 9.88 15.09 3.39
C ARG A 191 8.99 15.49 4.58
N PRO A 192 7.68 15.69 4.35
CA PRO A 192 6.77 16.02 5.44
C PRO A 192 6.68 14.86 6.44
N VAL A 193 6.85 15.17 7.73
CA VAL A 193 6.70 14.18 8.81
C VAL A 193 5.24 13.75 8.87
N LYS A 194 4.97 12.46 8.61
CA LYS A 194 3.62 11.90 8.76
C LYS A 194 3.25 11.84 10.24
N ALA A 195 2.21 12.56 10.62
CA ALA A 195 1.67 12.50 11.98
C ALA A 195 1.23 11.07 12.30
N VAL A 196 1.83 10.48 13.34
CA VAL A 196 1.39 9.22 13.91
C VAL A 196 0.50 9.57 15.12
N PRO A 197 -0.83 9.44 15.01
CA PRO A 197 -1.71 9.78 16.12
C PRO A 197 -1.44 8.83 17.29
N ILE A 198 -0.95 9.38 18.40
CA ILE A 198 -0.83 8.64 19.66
C ILE A 198 -2.24 8.38 20.19
N ARG A 199 -2.56 7.11 20.43
CA ARG A 199 -3.88 6.70 20.93
C ARG A 199 -3.75 6.06 22.29
N PHE A 200 -4.42 6.65 23.27
CA PHE A 200 -4.55 6.08 24.60
C PHE A 200 -5.71 5.07 24.59
N MET A 201 -5.39 3.78 24.70
CA MET A 201 -6.41 2.74 24.85
C MET A 201 -6.61 2.41 26.34
N ARG A 202 -7.87 2.32 26.79
CA ARG A 202 -8.17 1.76 28.11
C ARG A 202 -7.78 0.28 28.11
N ARG A 203 -7.07 -0.15 29.15
CA ARG A 203 -6.75 -1.56 29.37
C ARG A 203 -8.06 -2.36 29.41
N PRO A 204 -8.20 -3.45 28.63
CA PRO A 204 -9.38 -4.30 28.75
C PRO A 204 -9.45 -4.86 30.18
N ALA A 205 -10.64 -4.86 30.77
CA ALA A 205 -10.85 -5.47 32.07
C ALA A 205 -10.42 -6.94 32.00
N ARG A 206 -9.58 -7.38 32.95
CA ARG A 206 -9.21 -8.80 33.08
C ARG A 206 -10.51 -9.59 33.20
N SER A 207 -10.83 -10.38 32.17
CA SER A 207 -11.88 -11.38 32.25
C SER A 207 -11.50 -12.30 33.40
N ALA A 208 -12.32 -12.36 34.44
CA ALA A 208 -12.12 -13.29 35.55
C ALA A 208 -12.05 -14.69 34.95
N VAL A 209 -10.93 -15.38 35.21
CA VAL A 209 -10.71 -16.78 34.89
C VAL A 209 -11.86 -17.56 35.53
N GLN A 210 -12.73 -18.16 34.72
CA GLN A 210 -13.61 -19.22 35.19
C GLN A 210 -12.72 -20.44 35.43
N THR A 211 -12.34 -20.66 36.69
CA THR A 211 -11.82 -21.96 37.15
C THR A 211 -12.96 -22.99 37.13
N PRO A 212 -12.64 -24.27 36.86
CA PRO A 212 -13.60 -25.36 36.72
C PRO A 212 -14.38 -25.63 38.02
#